data_AF-A0A6G7WXW5-F1
#
_entry.id   AF-A0A6G7WXW5-F1
#
_cell.length_a   1.000
_cell.length_b   1.000
_cell.length_c   1.000
_cell.angle_alpha   90.00
_cell.angle_beta   90.00
_cell.angle_gamma   90.00
#
_symmetry.space_group_name_H-M   'P 1'
#
loop_
_entity.id
_entity.type
_entity.pdbx_description
1 polymer ?
#
loop_
_entity_poly.entity_id
_entity_poly.type
_entity_poly.pdbx_seq_one_letter_code
_entity_poly.pdbx_strand_id
1 'polypeptide(L)'
;MIFINKLFGINSMRKTCDEIQVNVAYRWFLGLGFEDTIPNHSTYSQNYRRKYRDNNIAEKIFMGVLTQLYDHELIDMESLFIDGTHIKANANKNKYTKEEALDHIRLTDKWKEIYPLRKETIERCFADGKAKHGMGFTRYKGKNKVRDDVYLLYAAMNIKKMVNYLSRIGKRPINNAFNRIKLVFMPIFFFFERSIKKESQQTLSLSTL
;
A
#
# COMPACT_ATOMS: atom_id res chain seq x y z
N MET A 1 14.69 -2.87 -6.80
CA MET A 1 14.16 -2.22 -8.03
C MET A 1 12.68 -1.85 -7.91
N ILE A 2 11.78 -2.76 -7.49
CA ILE A 2 10.34 -2.44 -7.40
C ILE A 2 10.00 -1.28 -6.46
N PHE A 3 10.76 -1.12 -5.39
CA PHE A 3 10.50 -0.03 -4.46
C PHE A 3 10.77 1.35 -5.10
N ILE A 4 11.82 1.48 -5.91
CA ILE A 4 12.11 2.69 -6.71
C ILE A 4 10.94 2.97 -7.66
N ASN A 5 10.47 1.93 -8.36
CA ASN A 5 9.32 2.02 -9.25
C ASN A 5 8.10 2.65 -8.56
N LYS A 6 7.79 2.20 -7.34
CA LYS A 6 6.65 2.68 -6.55
C LYS A 6 6.88 4.06 -5.94
N LEU A 7 8.04 4.32 -5.32
CA LEU A 7 8.38 5.60 -4.67
C LEU A 7 8.34 6.77 -5.65
N PHE A 8 8.86 6.56 -6.86
CA PHE A 8 8.97 7.60 -7.89
C PHE A 8 7.86 7.56 -8.95
N GLY A 9 6.92 6.61 -8.84
CA GLY A 9 5.79 6.51 -9.80
C GLY A 9 6.22 6.14 -11.22
N ILE A 10 7.36 5.46 -11.37
CA ILE A 10 7.85 5.06 -12.69
C ILE A 10 7.00 3.88 -13.17
N ASN A 11 5.96 4.11 -13.96
CA ASN A 11 5.02 3.03 -14.30
C ASN A 11 5.58 1.98 -15.28
N SER A 12 6.85 2.03 -15.69
CA SER A 12 7.48 1.06 -16.60
C SER A 12 8.69 0.39 -15.97
N MET A 13 8.71 -0.95 -15.98
CA MET A 13 9.87 -1.73 -15.53
C MET A 13 11.11 -1.46 -16.39
N ARG A 14 10.92 -1.24 -17.71
CA ARG A 14 12.00 -0.88 -18.64
C ARG A 14 12.61 0.46 -18.26
N LYS A 15 11.77 1.49 -18.19
CA LYS A 15 12.17 2.83 -17.78
C LYS A 15 12.85 2.82 -16.41
N THR A 16 12.39 1.99 -15.47
CA THR A 16 13.04 1.86 -14.16
C THR A 16 14.47 1.35 -14.30
N CYS A 17 14.74 0.40 -15.20
CA CYS A 17 16.09 -0.10 -15.45
C CYS A 17 16.96 0.99 -16.10
N ASP A 18 16.42 1.71 -17.09
CA ASP A 18 17.11 2.82 -17.77
C ASP A 18 17.47 3.95 -16.79
N GLU A 19 16.55 4.30 -15.88
CA GLU A 19 16.78 5.29 -14.83
C GLU A 19 17.84 4.84 -13.82
N ILE A 20 17.85 3.56 -13.45
CA ILE A 20 18.88 3.00 -12.55
C ILE A 20 20.27 3.04 -13.21
N GLN A 21 20.37 2.95 -14.54
CA GLN A 21 21.65 3.02 -15.26
C GLN A 21 22.36 4.35 -15.03
N VAL A 22 21.61 5.45 -15.09
CA VAL A 22 22.17 6.81 -15.05
C VAL A 22 22.10 7.44 -13.66
N ASN A 23 21.23 6.96 -12.76
CA ASN A 23 21.01 7.58 -11.46
C ASN A 23 21.82 6.89 -10.36
N VAL A 24 22.87 7.58 -9.89
CA VAL A 24 23.77 7.09 -8.82
C VAL A 24 23.02 6.81 -7.51
N ALA A 25 22.01 7.62 -7.15
CA ALA A 25 21.24 7.40 -5.92
C ALA A 25 20.42 6.11 -5.99
N TYR A 26 19.90 5.77 -7.17
CA TYR A 26 19.19 4.50 -7.37
C TYR A 26 20.13 3.29 -7.31
N ARG A 27 21.34 3.42 -7.85
CA ARG A 27 22.36 2.37 -7.75
C ARG A 27 22.78 2.14 -6.30
N TRP A 28 23.09 3.22 -5.57
CA TRP A 28 23.42 3.18 -4.15
C TRP A 28 22.30 2.51 -3.33
N PHE A 29 21.04 2.88 -3.55
CA PHE A 29 19.90 2.27 -2.87
C PHE A 29 19.77 0.76 -3.13
N LEU A 30 20.21 0.29 -4.30
CA LEU A 30 20.21 -1.13 -4.67
C LEU A 30 21.49 -1.87 -4.27
N GLY A 31 22.48 -1.17 -3.69
CA GLY A 31 23.79 -1.73 -3.38
C GLY A 31 24.63 -2.07 -4.61
N LEU A 32 24.40 -1.38 -5.73
CA LEU A 32 25.17 -1.55 -6.96
C LEU A 32 26.32 -0.53 -7.00
N GLY A 33 27.54 -1.00 -7.24
CA GLY A 33 28.71 -0.16 -7.53
C GLY A 33 28.59 0.53 -8.90
N PHE A 34 29.63 1.23 -9.37
CA PHE A 34 29.59 1.89 -10.69
C PHE A 34 29.71 0.92 -11.86
N GLU A 35 30.55 -0.11 -11.72
CA GLU A 35 30.83 -1.11 -12.77
C GLU A 35 29.77 -2.22 -12.85
N ASP A 36 28.90 -2.33 -11.85
CA ASP A 36 27.92 -3.41 -11.80
C ASP A 36 26.91 -3.32 -12.95
N THR A 37 26.61 -4.46 -13.55
CA THR A 37 25.56 -4.53 -14.56
C THR A 37 24.18 -4.50 -13.92
N ILE A 38 23.26 -3.75 -14.52
CA ILE A 38 21.88 -3.70 -14.05
C ILE A 38 21.10 -4.84 -14.70
N PRO A 39 20.27 -5.58 -13.92
CA PRO A 39 19.43 -6.62 -14.48
C PRO A 39 18.54 -6.09 -15.60
N ASN A 40 18.45 -6.84 -16.70
CA ASN A 40 17.51 -6.52 -17.77
C ASN A 40 16.06 -6.51 -17.21
N HIS A 41 15.20 -5.68 -17.81
CA HIS A 41 13.78 -5.59 -17.50
C HIS A 41 13.07 -6.96 -17.46
N SER A 42 13.55 -7.94 -18.23
CA SER A 42 12.94 -9.26 -18.38
C SER A 42 13.20 -10.08 -17.12
N THR A 43 14.45 -10.07 -16.65
CA THR A 43 14.88 -10.64 -15.38
C THR A 43 14.13 -10.00 -14.22
N TYR A 44 14.02 -8.67 -14.20
CA TYR A 44 13.23 -7.96 -13.19
C TYR A 44 11.76 -8.41 -13.19
N SER A 45 11.11 -8.45 -14.36
CA SER A 45 9.72 -8.88 -14.50
C SER A 45 9.49 -10.34 -14.10
N GLN A 46 10.43 -11.23 -14.42
CA GLN A 46 10.35 -12.64 -14.03
C GLN A 46 10.56 -12.82 -12.53
N ASN A 47 11.55 -12.12 -11.95
CA ASN A 47 11.78 -12.12 -10.51
C ASN A 47 10.55 -11.63 -9.76
N TYR A 48 9.90 -10.56 -10.24
CA TYR A 48 8.67 -10.08 -9.62
C TYR A 48 7.56 -11.15 -9.65
N ARG A 49 7.38 -11.82 -10.80
CA ARG A 49 6.36 -12.86 -10.95
C ARG A 49 6.63 -14.13 -10.15
N ARG A 50 7.90 -14.48 -9.94
CA ARG A 50 8.32 -15.74 -9.29
C ARG A 50 8.51 -15.58 -7.79
N LYS A 51 9.30 -14.59 -7.35
CA LYS A 51 9.72 -14.45 -5.95
C LYS A 51 8.65 -13.89 -5.02
N TYR A 52 7.67 -13.15 -5.53
CA TYR A 52 6.58 -12.59 -4.71
C TYR A 52 5.28 -13.37 -4.85
N ARG A 53 5.37 -14.59 -5.38
CA ARG A 53 4.24 -15.50 -5.47
C ARG A 53 4.01 -16.12 -4.10
N ASP A 54 2.82 -15.91 -3.55
CA ASP A 54 2.24 -16.67 -2.43
C ASP A 54 3.00 -16.55 -1.07
N ASN A 55 3.68 -15.43 -0.80
CA ASN A 55 4.47 -15.25 0.43
C ASN A 55 4.11 -14.03 1.30
N ASN A 56 3.00 -13.34 1.00
CA ASN A 56 2.50 -12.16 1.74
C ASN A 56 3.59 -11.10 2.06
N ILE A 57 4.69 -11.05 1.29
CA ILE A 57 5.81 -10.13 1.57
C ILE A 57 5.35 -8.68 1.43
N ALA A 58 4.55 -8.39 0.42
CA ALA A 58 4.03 -7.04 0.18
C ALA A 58 3.18 -6.56 1.36
N GLU A 59 2.34 -7.44 1.90
CA GLU A 59 1.55 -7.16 3.10
C GLU A 59 2.45 -6.94 4.32
N LYS A 60 3.43 -7.81 4.56
CA LYS A 60 4.39 -7.64 5.67
C LYS A 60 5.14 -6.31 5.60
N ILE A 61 5.58 -5.91 4.41
CA ILE A 61 6.22 -4.61 4.18
C ILE A 61 5.25 -3.48 4.52
N PHE A 62 4.01 -3.54 4.02
CA PHE A 62 3.01 -2.54 4.29
C PHE A 62 2.70 -2.42 5.78
N MET A 63 2.47 -3.54 6.47
CA MET A 63 2.23 -3.57 7.90
C MET A 63 3.44 -3.04 8.67
N GLY A 64 4.66 -3.42 8.30
CA GLY A 64 5.88 -2.90 8.93
C GLY A 64 6.04 -1.39 8.79
N VAL A 65 5.63 -0.82 7.67
CA VAL A 65 5.59 0.65 7.48
C VAL A 65 4.53 1.28 8.38
N LEU A 66 3.36 0.67 8.51
CA LEU A 66 2.30 1.18 9.38
C LEU A 66 2.69 1.12 10.86
N THR A 67 3.33 0.04 11.30
CA THR A 67 3.86 -0.08 12.66
C THR A 67 4.83 1.06 12.95
N GLN A 68 5.78 1.33 12.05
CA GLN A 68 6.69 2.48 12.22
C GLN A 68 5.95 3.82 12.31
N LEU A 69 4.91 4.01 11.51
CA LEU A 69 4.11 5.24 11.56
C LEU A 69 3.33 5.38 12.87
N TYR A 70 2.85 4.27 13.43
CA TYR A 70 2.20 4.23 14.72
C TYR A 70 3.19 4.51 15.86
N ASP A 71 4.35 3.85 15.84
CA ASP A 71 5.40 4.01 16.85
C ASP A 71 5.97 5.45 16.87
N HIS A 72 5.93 6.13 15.73
CA HIS A 72 6.31 7.55 15.62
C HIS A 72 5.14 8.52 15.87
N GLU A 73 4.00 8.05 16.36
CA GLU A 73 2.78 8.83 16.66
C GLU A 73 2.29 9.64 15.43
N LEU A 74 2.56 9.15 14.22
CA LEU A 74 2.13 9.81 12.99
C LEU A 74 0.69 9.43 12.66
N ILE A 75 0.27 8.21 12.98
CA ILE A 75 -1.08 7.70 12.71
C ILE A 75 -1.81 7.41 14.03
N ASP A 76 -3.08 7.78 14.07
CA ASP A 76 -4.03 7.43 15.13
C ASP A 76 -4.95 6.27 14.68
N MET A 77 -5.25 5.36 15.59
CA MET A 77 -6.11 4.19 15.38
C MET A 77 -7.58 4.44 15.75
N GLU A 78 -7.93 5.61 16.29
CA GLU A 78 -9.31 5.93 16.69
C GLU A 78 -10.30 6.06 15.53
N SER A 79 -9.82 6.44 14.33
CA SER A 79 -10.65 6.66 13.16
C SER A 79 -10.16 5.84 11.97
N LEU A 80 -10.86 4.74 11.70
CA LEU A 80 -10.62 3.91 10.53
C LEU A 80 -11.55 4.29 9.40
N PHE A 81 -10.98 4.64 8.23
CA PHE A 81 -11.76 4.85 7.02
C PHE A 81 -11.58 3.69 6.05
N ILE A 82 -12.69 3.18 5.53
CA ILE A 82 -12.71 2.11 4.54
C ILE A 82 -13.41 2.65 3.30
N ASP A 83 -12.69 2.65 2.18
CA ASP A 83 -13.24 3.03 0.89
C ASP A 83 -12.66 2.17 -0.23
N GLY A 84 -13.44 1.99 -1.29
CA GLY A 84 -13.07 1.20 -2.46
C GLY A 84 -12.75 2.11 -3.64
N THR A 85 -11.68 1.80 -4.36
CA THR A 85 -11.45 2.36 -5.70
C THR A 85 -11.45 1.25 -6.75
N HIS A 86 -12.11 1.52 -7.87
CA HIS A 86 -12.07 0.64 -9.02
C HIS A 86 -10.72 0.75 -9.74
N ILE A 87 -10.06 -0.40 -9.92
CA ILE A 87 -8.88 -0.56 -10.76
C ILE A 87 -9.33 -1.31 -12.01
N LYS A 88 -9.15 -0.70 -13.20
CA LYS A 88 -9.52 -1.35 -14.45
C LYS A 88 -8.61 -2.54 -14.70
N ALA A 89 -9.16 -3.64 -15.19
CA ALA A 89 -8.42 -4.83 -15.56
C ALA A 89 -9.00 -5.38 -16.87
N ASN A 90 -8.16 -6.06 -17.65
CA ASN A 90 -8.65 -6.95 -18.69
C ASN A 90 -9.10 -8.27 -18.03
N ALA A 91 -10.32 -8.26 -17.48
CA ALA A 91 -10.92 -9.35 -16.74
C ALA A 91 -12.27 -9.74 -17.37
N ASN A 92 -12.66 -11.01 -17.21
CA ASN A 92 -13.95 -11.49 -17.68
C ASN A 92 -15.08 -10.82 -16.87
N LYS A 93 -15.94 -10.04 -17.54
CA LYS A 93 -17.03 -9.28 -16.92
C LYS A 93 -18.16 -10.17 -16.38
N ASN A 94 -18.23 -11.43 -16.81
CA ASN A 94 -19.29 -12.36 -16.44
C ASN A 94 -19.01 -13.09 -15.13
N LYS A 95 -17.85 -12.88 -14.49
CA LYS A 95 -17.46 -13.53 -13.24
C LYS A 95 -17.20 -12.47 -12.16
N TYR A 96 -18.16 -12.30 -11.26
CA TYR A 96 -18.04 -11.40 -10.11
C TYR A 96 -18.48 -12.11 -8.83
N THR A 97 -17.93 -11.67 -7.71
CA THR A 97 -18.33 -12.09 -6.36
C THR A 97 -18.93 -10.85 -5.71
N LYS A 98 -20.16 -10.93 -5.24
CA LYS A 98 -20.73 -9.88 -4.37
C LYS A 98 -20.20 -10.15 -2.97
N GLU A 99 -19.52 -9.17 -2.40
CA GLU A 99 -19.14 -9.18 -0.99
C GLU A 99 -19.83 -7.98 -0.35
N GLU A 100 -20.58 -8.23 0.71
CA GLU A 100 -21.28 -7.19 1.46
C GLU A 100 -20.28 -6.55 2.43
N ALA A 101 -20.01 -5.27 2.24
CA ALA A 101 -19.27 -4.49 3.22
C ALA A 101 -20.21 -4.17 4.40
N LEU A 102 -19.82 -4.57 5.61
CA LEU A 102 -20.54 -4.27 6.84
C LEU A 102 -20.61 -2.75 7.05
N ASP A 103 -21.80 -2.18 6.88
CA ASP A 103 -22.02 -0.72 6.79
C ASP A 103 -22.62 -0.08 8.05
N HIS A 104 -22.67 -0.82 9.16
CA HIS A 104 -23.34 -0.43 10.42
C HIS A 104 -22.71 0.77 11.13
N ILE A 105 -21.56 1.25 10.66
CA ILE A 105 -20.75 2.29 11.29
C ILE A 105 -21.10 3.70 10.74
N ARG A 106 -21.70 3.80 9.55
CA ARG A 106 -21.91 5.10 8.87
C ARG A 106 -22.90 6.05 9.54
N LEU A 107 -23.71 5.57 10.49
CA LEU A 107 -24.82 6.31 11.09
C LEU A 107 -24.47 6.99 12.44
N THR A 108 -23.26 6.84 12.97
CA THR A 108 -22.87 7.47 14.25
C THR A 108 -22.60 8.97 14.07
N ASP A 109 -22.87 9.78 15.09
CA ASP A 109 -22.64 11.23 15.00
C ASP A 109 -21.16 11.61 14.81
N LYS A 110 -20.24 10.83 15.41
CA LYS A 110 -18.78 10.93 15.18
C LYS A 110 -18.43 10.79 13.67
N TRP A 111 -19.20 10.02 12.91
CA TRP A 111 -18.98 9.87 11.47
C TRP A 111 -19.41 11.08 10.65
N LYS A 112 -20.43 11.83 11.08
CA LYS A 112 -20.87 13.05 10.38
C LYS A 112 -19.78 14.13 10.39
N GLU A 113 -18.99 14.20 11.46
CA GLU A 113 -17.86 15.12 11.59
C GLU A 113 -16.62 14.67 10.79
N ILE A 114 -16.38 13.37 10.76
CA ILE A 114 -15.17 12.75 10.19
C ILE A 114 -15.30 12.53 8.67
N TYR A 115 -16.50 12.18 8.18
CA TYR A 115 -16.75 11.84 6.78
C TYR A 115 -16.41 12.97 5.77
N PRO A 116 -16.63 14.27 6.05
CA PRO A 116 -16.23 15.35 5.15
C PRO A 116 -14.73 15.37 4.81
N LEU A 117 -13.87 14.94 5.74
CA LEU A 117 -12.42 14.89 5.55
C LEU A 117 -12.02 13.88 4.46
N ARG A 118 -12.90 12.94 4.09
CA ARG A 118 -12.67 11.92 3.04
C ARG A 118 -12.22 12.52 1.71
N LYS A 119 -12.79 13.66 1.29
CA LYS A 119 -12.48 14.30 0.00
C LYS A 119 -11.04 14.77 -0.09
N GLU A 120 -10.56 15.38 0.99
CA GLU A 120 -9.20 15.90 1.06
C GLU A 120 -8.17 14.80 1.24
N THR A 121 -8.61 13.70 1.87
CA THR A 121 -7.74 12.65 2.33
C THR A 121 -7.74 11.46 1.35
N ILE A 122 -8.79 10.65 1.38
CA ILE A 122 -8.90 9.38 0.67
C ILE A 122 -8.99 9.60 -0.83
N GLU A 123 -9.87 10.50 -1.28
CA GLU A 123 -10.05 10.75 -2.72
C GLU A 123 -8.77 11.32 -3.34
N ARG A 124 -8.06 12.19 -2.61
CA ARG A 124 -6.75 12.69 -3.03
C ARG A 124 -5.70 11.59 -3.10
N CYS A 125 -5.64 10.70 -2.11
CA CYS A 125 -4.76 9.52 -2.16
C CYS A 125 -5.06 8.63 -3.37
N PHE A 126 -6.33 8.37 -3.66
CA PHE A 126 -6.72 7.59 -4.83
C PHE A 126 -6.40 8.30 -6.14
N ALA A 127 -6.59 9.62 -6.20
CA ALA A 127 -6.21 10.44 -7.34
C ALA A 127 -4.70 10.38 -7.59
N ASP A 128 -3.89 10.53 -6.54
CA ASP A 128 -2.44 10.40 -6.63
C ASP A 128 -2.02 9.00 -7.08
N GLY A 129 -2.61 7.95 -6.51
CA GLY A 129 -2.37 6.58 -6.94
C GLY A 129 -2.64 6.38 -8.43
N LYS A 130 -3.74 6.94 -8.96
CA LYS A 130 -4.11 6.84 -10.37
C LYS A 130 -3.19 7.67 -11.28
N ALA A 131 -2.99 8.94 -10.94
CA ALA A 131 -2.27 9.90 -11.78
C ALA A 131 -0.76 9.68 -11.76
N LYS A 132 -0.17 9.43 -10.58
CA LYS A 132 1.29 9.36 -10.40
C LYS A 132 1.81 7.92 -10.44
N HIS A 133 1.02 6.94 -9.98
CA HIS A 133 1.50 5.57 -9.77
C HIS A 133 0.78 4.51 -10.61
N GLY A 134 0.01 4.92 -11.62
CA GLY A 134 -0.56 4.01 -12.60
C GLY A 134 -1.66 3.09 -12.05
N MET A 135 -2.26 3.40 -10.89
CA MET A 135 -3.32 2.60 -10.26
C MET A 135 -4.63 2.57 -11.08
N GLY A 136 -4.75 3.39 -12.13
CA GLY A 136 -5.95 3.41 -12.98
C GLY A 136 -6.20 2.10 -13.76
N PHE A 137 -5.14 1.34 -14.04
CA PHE A 137 -5.23 0.07 -14.76
C PHE A 137 -4.17 -0.92 -14.25
N THR A 138 -4.58 -2.16 -13.97
CA THR A 138 -3.64 -3.21 -13.56
C THR A 138 -3.10 -3.99 -14.76
N ARG A 139 -1.79 -4.24 -14.74
CA ARG A 139 -1.10 -5.13 -15.70
C ARG A 139 -1.02 -6.58 -15.22
N TYR A 140 -1.40 -6.83 -13.97
CA TYR A 140 -1.30 -8.14 -13.35
C TYR A 140 -2.61 -8.91 -13.49
N LYS A 141 -2.48 -10.21 -13.75
CA LYS A 141 -3.62 -11.15 -13.75
C LYS A 141 -3.68 -11.87 -12.40
N GLY A 142 -4.86 -11.85 -11.77
CA GLY A 142 -5.15 -12.51 -10.50
C GLY A 142 -5.17 -11.54 -9.31
N LYS A 143 -6.13 -11.73 -8.40
CA LYS A 143 -6.42 -10.79 -7.30
C LYS A 143 -5.24 -10.63 -6.32
N ASN A 144 -4.53 -11.71 -6.00
CA ASN A 144 -3.35 -11.67 -5.10
C ASN A 144 -2.27 -10.72 -5.63
N LYS A 145 -1.92 -10.82 -6.92
CA LYS A 145 -0.88 -9.96 -7.52
C LYS A 145 -1.28 -8.49 -7.58
N VAL A 146 -2.58 -8.21 -7.78
CA VAL A 146 -3.10 -6.84 -7.71
C VAL A 146 -3.02 -6.32 -6.28
N ARG A 147 -3.37 -7.14 -5.29
CA ARG A 147 -3.26 -6.79 -3.87
C ARG A 147 -1.82 -6.46 -3.47
N ASP A 148 -0.86 -7.30 -3.84
CA ASP A 148 0.55 -7.08 -3.52
C ASP A 148 1.08 -5.78 -4.14
N ASP A 149 0.70 -5.51 -5.40
CA ASP A 149 1.09 -4.28 -6.09
C ASP A 149 0.53 -3.02 -5.41
N VAL A 150 -0.70 -3.13 -4.88
CA VAL A 150 -1.39 -2.08 -4.13
C VAL A 150 -0.76 -1.89 -2.74
N TYR A 151 -0.43 -2.96 -2.02
CA TYR A 151 0.28 -2.88 -0.74
C TYR A 151 1.63 -2.17 -0.88
N LEU A 152 2.43 -2.56 -1.88
CA LEU A 152 3.72 -1.92 -2.15
C LEU A 152 3.57 -0.45 -2.55
N LEU A 153 2.50 -0.12 -3.30
CA LEU A 153 2.19 1.26 -3.65
C LEU A 153 1.90 2.10 -2.40
N TYR A 154 0.97 1.67 -1.56
CA TYR A 154 0.61 2.45 -0.36
C TYR A 154 1.73 2.48 0.67
N ALA A 155 2.52 1.42 0.80
CA ALA A 155 3.73 1.42 1.61
C ALA A 155 4.69 2.53 1.14
N ALA A 156 4.95 2.62 -0.17
CA ALA A 156 5.81 3.65 -0.74
C ALA A 156 5.23 5.07 -0.56
N MET A 157 3.93 5.26 -0.77
CA MET A 157 3.27 6.55 -0.55
C MET A 157 3.34 6.98 0.91
N ASN A 158 3.16 6.04 1.85
CA ASN A 158 3.24 6.30 3.28
C ASN A 158 4.66 6.67 3.71
N ILE A 159 5.68 5.95 3.24
CA ILE A 159 7.09 6.31 3.48
C ILE A 159 7.38 7.72 2.95
N LYS A 160 6.93 8.05 1.74
CA LYS A 160 7.13 9.38 1.17
C LYS A 160 6.48 10.48 2.01
N LYS A 161 5.26 10.24 2.51
CA LYS A 161 4.59 11.17 3.44
C LYS A 161 5.37 11.33 4.74
N MET A 162 5.83 10.22 5.31
CA MET A 162 6.64 10.22 6.53
C MET A 162 7.91 11.05 6.36
N VAL A 163 8.70 10.79 5.32
CA VAL A 163 9.94 11.53 5.03
C VAL A 163 9.66 13.02 4.82
N ASN A 164 8.62 13.36 4.05
CA ASN A 164 8.25 14.76 3.84
C ASN A 164 7.82 15.45 5.13
N TYR A 165 7.10 14.75 6.00
CA TYR A 165 6.72 15.26 7.31
C TYR A 165 7.95 15.51 8.19
N LEU A 166 8.80 14.50 8.34
CA LEU A 166 10.04 14.57 9.14
C LEU A 166 10.97 15.69 8.65
N SER A 167 11.11 15.84 7.33
CA SER A 167 11.90 16.91 6.71
C SER A 167 11.38 18.31 7.07
N ARG A 168 10.06 18.51 7.07
CA ARG A 168 9.44 19.82 7.40
C ARG A 168 9.59 20.23 8.86
N ILE A 169 9.60 19.26 9.77
CA ILE A 169 9.72 19.53 11.21
C ILE A 169 11.18 19.64 11.67
N GLY A 170 12.16 19.46 10.78
CA GLY A 170 13.60 19.57 11.10
C GLY A 170 14.13 18.50 12.06
N LYS A 171 13.31 17.53 12.48
CA LYS A 171 13.71 16.43 13.36
C LYS A 171 14.25 15.26 12.54
N ARG A 172 15.48 14.82 12.83
CA ARG A 172 15.85 13.40 12.67
C ARG A 172 14.97 12.61 13.67
N PRO A 173 14.53 11.37 13.36
CA PRO A 173 13.56 10.66 14.17
C PRO A 173 14.15 10.31 15.55
N ILE A 174 14.01 11.22 16.51
CA ILE A 174 14.18 10.97 17.94
C ILE A 174 13.08 11.72 18.66
N ASN A 175 12.27 10.90 19.32
CA ASN A 175 11.43 11.08 20.49
C ASN A 175 10.96 12.51 20.82
N ASN A 176 9.63 12.60 20.80
CA ASN A 176 8.79 13.46 21.61
C ASN A 176 8.43 14.81 20.97
N ALA A 177 7.20 14.78 20.46
CA ALA A 177 6.06 15.44 21.07
C ALA A 177 5.56 16.73 20.41
N PHE A 178 4.31 16.61 19.96
CA PHE A 178 3.23 17.59 20.11
C PHE A 178 3.37 18.91 19.34
N ASN A 179 2.91 18.92 18.09
CA ASN A 179 1.57 19.43 17.76
C ASN A 179 1.38 19.58 16.25
N ARG A 180 0.25 19.04 15.76
CA ARG A 180 -0.29 19.11 14.40
C ARG A 180 0.49 18.33 13.33
N ILE A 181 0.18 17.04 13.23
CA ILE A 181 -0.38 16.47 11.99
C ILE A 181 -1.18 15.21 12.38
N LYS A 182 -2.50 15.26 12.17
CA LYS A 182 -3.35 14.06 12.15
C LYS A 182 -3.06 13.33 10.84
N LEU A 183 -2.08 12.42 10.78
CA LEU A 183 -1.90 11.55 9.61
C LEU A 183 -2.93 10.42 9.69
N VAL A 184 -4.20 10.76 9.49
CA VAL A 184 -5.27 9.76 9.36
C VAL A 184 -5.11 9.08 8.02
N PHE A 185 -4.41 7.96 7.92
CA PHE A 185 -4.49 7.11 6.73
C PHE A 185 -4.07 5.67 6.99
N MET A 186 -5.07 4.82 7.15
CA MET A 186 -4.97 3.44 6.73
C MET A 186 -6.13 3.21 5.75
N PRO A 187 -5.93 3.28 4.42
CA PRO A 187 -6.78 2.52 3.53
C PRO A 187 -6.44 1.06 3.83
N ILE A 188 -7.07 0.49 4.86
CA ILE A 188 -7.04 -0.96 5.05
C ILE A 188 -7.78 -1.49 3.84
N PHE A 189 -7.02 -1.91 2.83
CA PHE A 189 -7.53 -2.70 1.73
C PHE A 189 -7.81 -4.11 2.26
N PHE A 190 -8.81 -4.24 3.14
CA PHE A 190 -9.37 -5.54 3.49
C PHE A 190 -10.42 -5.88 2.43
N PHE A 191 -9.94 -6.38 1.30
CA PHE A 191 -10.83 -7.08 0.37
C PHE A 191 -10.27 -8.43 -0.05
N PHE A 192 -9.47 -9.14 0.75
CA PHE A 192 -9.18 -10.54 0.38
C PHE A 192 -8.62 -11.49 1.45
N GLU A 193 -8.52 -11.08 2.72
CA GLU A 193 -8.02 -11.98 3.78
C GLU A 193 -9.11 -12.47 4.75
N ARG A 194 -10.40 -12.29 4.43
CA ARG A 194 -11.48 -12.84 5.26
C ARG A 194 -12.14 -14.12 4.74
N SER A 195 -11.51 -14.81 3.79
CA SER A 195 -11.95 -16.13 3.33
C SER A 195 -11.08 -17.31 3.81
N ILE A 196 -10.08 -17.10 4.68
CA ILE A 196 -9.20 -18.19 5.20
C ILE A 196 -9.09 -18.25 6.74
N LYS A 197 -9.76 -17.36 7.50
CA LYS A 197 -9.79 -17.47 8.98
C LYS A 197 -11.17 -17.32 9.61
N LYS A 198 -12.16 -18.04 9.06
CA LYS A 198 -13.42 -18.29 9.78
C LYS A 198 -13.88 -19.76 9.76
N GLU A 199 -12.99 -20.70 9.46
CA GLU A 199 -13.30 -22.14 9.47
C GLU A 199 -12.54 -22.97 10.54
N SER A 200 -11.79 -22.34 11.46
CA SER A 200 -11.06 -23.11 12.50
C SER A 200 -11.14 -22.58 13.94
N GLN A 201 -11.98 -21.58 14.25
CA GLN A 201 -12.14 -21.08 15.63
C GLN A 201 -13.59 -20.86 16.09
N GLN A 202 -14.59 -21.37 15.36
CA GLN A 202 -15.99 -21.31 15.78
C GLN A 202 -16.66 -22.68 15.97
N THR A 203 -15.87 -23.76 16.01
CA THR A 203 -16.33 -25.14 16.22
C THR A 203 -15.76 -25.84 17.46
N LEU A 204 -15.07 -25.13 18.37
CA LEU A 204 -14.45 -25.72 19.57
C LEU A 204 -14.89 -25.11 20.92
N SER A 205 -16.05 -24.45 20.98
CA SER A 205 -16.61 -23.98 22.27
C SER A 205 -18.12 -24.20 22.44
N LEU A 206 -18.71 -25.18 21.73
CA LEU A 206 -20.10 -25.61 21.94
C LEU A 206 -20.23 -27.14 22.06
N SER A 207 -19.18 -27.82 22.54
CA SER A 207 -19.24 -29.24 22.92
C SER A 207 -18.64 -29.50 24.30
N THR A 208 -18.81 -28.56 25.23
CA THR A 208 -18.68 -28.84 26.67
C THR A 208 -19.56 -27.84 27.41
N LEU A 209 -20.65 -28.40 27.98
CA LEU A 209 -21.80 -27.77 28.65
C LEU A 209 -22.96 -27.37 27.72
#